data_AF-F1TCC0-F1
#
_entry.id   AF-F1TCC0-F1
#
_cell.length_a   1.000
_cell.length_b   1.000
_cell.length_c   1.000
_cell.angle_alpha   90.00
_cell.angle_beta   90.00
_cell.angle_gamma   90.00
#
_symmetry.space_group_name_H-M   'P 1'
#
loop_
_entity.id
_entity.type
_entity.pdbx_description
1 polymer ?
#
loop_
_entity_poly.entity_id
_entity_poly.type
_entity_poly.pdbx_seq_one_letter_code
_entity_poly.pdbx_strand_id
1 'polypeptide(L)'
;MNYIKQLGYYKKAYKNDEKLNIRNALLLFQSNHNMSVTGTYDTATKNMLVQRLSSNKFAYLDNVIKAPTKGRWIAVNKTTRVLTLYEGKKVLKKYAVAVGNPATLTKSGKYVVNCKLIDPDWGGGGFAKPVRGGTPQNPLGTRWMGINRTDGSYGIHGTNSFYSIGKYISHGCMRMSNYCVEELYPLVPMKAPVWVGTQTELKNWSITQPQFK
;
A
#
# COMPACT_ATOMS: atom_id res chain seq x y z
N MET A 1 9.73 -20.02 -5.35
CA MET A 1 8.59 -19.33 -6.02
C MET A 1 7.30 -20.15 -6.06
N ASN A 2 7.34 -21.45 -6.32
CA ASN A 2 6.12 -22.29 -6.36
C ASN A 2 5.27 -22.18 -5.09
N TYR A 3 5.89 -22.12 -3.91
CA TYR A 3 5.17 -21.95 -2.64
C TYR A 3 4.40 -20.63 -2.52
N ILE A 4 4.91 -19.52 -3.06
CA ILE A 4 4.18 -18.25 -3.06
C ILE A 4 2.95 -18.34 -3.96
N LYS A 5 3.05 -19.07 -5.08
CA LYS A 5 1.89 -19.38 -5.94
C LYS A 5 0.87 -20.27 -5.19
N GLN A 6 1.32 -21.32 -4.52
CA GLN A 6 0.47 -22.23 -3.72
C GLN A 6 -0.24 -21.51 -2.57
N LEU A 7 0.41 -20.53 -1.93
CA LEU A 7 -0.18 -19.69 -0.89
C LEU A 7 -1.21 -18.66 -1.43
N GLY A 8 -1.48 -18.65 -2.74
CA GLY A 8 -2.51 -17.81 -3.36
C GLY A 8 -2.10 -16.36 -3.62
N TYR A 9 -0.80 -16.03 -3.51
CA TYR A 9 -0.32 -14.65 -3.69
C TYR A 9 -0.12 -14.25 -5.16
N TYR A 10 0.03 -15.23 -6.06
CA TYR A 10 0.31 -14.97 -7.46
C TYR A 10 -0.95 -14.61 -8.24
N LYS A 11 -0.88 -13.51 -8.99
CA LYS A 11 -1.91 -13.08 -9.95
C LYS A 11 -1.24 -12.77 -11.28
N LYS A 12 -1.80 -13.28 -12.38
CA LYS A 12 -1.36 -12.96 -13.75
C LYS A 12 -1.98 -11.63 -14.22
N ALA A 13 -1.62 -10.54 -13.55
CA ALA A 13 -2.16 -9.21 -13.84
C ALA A 13 -1.57 -8.60 -15.12
N TYR A 14 -0.30 -8.90 -15.43
CA TYR A 14 0.41 -8.40 -16.61
C TYR A 14 0.72 -9.57 -17.55
N LYS A 15 -0.05 -9.71 -18.64
CA LYS A 15 -0.01 -10.89 -19.51
C LYS A 15 1.39 -11.24 -20.03
N ASN A 16 2.20 -10.23 -20.33
CA ASN A 16 3.51 -10.38 -20.97
C ASN A 16 4.69 -10.04 -20.05
N ASP A 17 4.48 -9.89 -18.73
CA ASP A 17 5.55 -9.60 -17.77
C ASP A 17 5.46 -10.52 -16.54
N GLU A 18 5.98 -11.73 -16.68
CA GLU A 18 6.00 -12.71 -15.59
C GLU A 18 6.93 -12.27 -14.44
N LYS A 19 8.01 -11.53 -14.73
CA LYS A 19 8.90 -10.99 -13.70
C LYS A 19 8.14 -10.02 -12.80
N LEU A 20 7.33 -9.13 -13.38
CA LEU A 20 6.47 -8.22 -12.63
C LEU A 20 5.37 -8.96 -11.87
N ASN A 21 4.73 -9.97 -12.45
CA ASN A 21 3.72 -10.78 -11.75
C ASN A 21 4.31 -11.48 -10.52
N ILE A 22 5.49 -12.08 -10.66
CA ILE A 22 6.23 -12.72 -9.55
C ILE A 22 6.59 -11.68 -8.49
N ARG A 23 7.12 -10.52 -8.90
CA ARG A 23 7.43 -9.42 -8.00
C ARG A 23 6.20 -8.95 -7.23
N ASN A 24 5.06 -8.83 -7.87
CA ASN A 24 3.81 -8.43 -7.24
C ASN A 24 3.32 -9.45 -6.21
N ALA A 25 3.51 -10.74 -6.49
CA ALA A 25 3.24 -11.80 -5.52
C ALA A 25 4.13 -11.68 -4.28
N LEU A 26 5.43 -11.37 -4.46
CA LEU A 26 6.34 -11.09 -3.35
C LEU A 26 5.92 -9.87 -2.54
N LEU A 27 5.54 -8.78 -3.19
CA LEU A 27 5.07 -7.56 -2.52
C LEU A 27 3.85 -7.85 -1.64
N LEU A 28 2.88 -8.61 -2.15
CA LEU A 28 1.70 -8.98 -1.38
C LEU A 28 2.04 -9.92 -0.22
N PHE A 29 2.91 -10.90 -0.45
CA PHE A 29 3.43 -11.78 0.61
C PHE A 29 4.10 -10.97 1.72
N GLN A 30 5.07 -10.12 1.39
CA GLN A 30 5.79 -9.28 2.34
C GLN A 30 4.84 -8.35 3.11
N SER A 31 3.89 -7.72 2.40
CA SER A 31 2.88 -6.86 3.03
C SER A 31 2.03 -7.60 4.04
N ASN A 32 1.56 -8.80 3.69
CA ASN A 32 0.69 -9.61 4.56
C ASN A 32 1.36 -10.05 5.87
N HIS A 33 2.69 -10.10 5.91
CA HIS A 33 3.47 -10.54 7.07
C HIS A 33 4.20 -9.37 7.77
N ASN A 34 3.78 -8.12 7.53
CA ASN A 34 4.38 -6.90 8.11
C ASN A 34 5.88 -6.76 7.86
N MET A 35 6.38 -7.33 6.76
CA MET A 35 7.78 -7.18 6.35
C MET A 35 7.98 -5.80 5.70
N SER A 36 9.23 -5.34 5.70
CA SER A 36 9.64 -4.27 4.79
C SER A 36 9.48 -4.73 3.35
N VAL A 37 8.60 -4.09 2.59
CA VAL A 37 8.35 -4.50 1.20
C VAL A 37 9.50 -4.06 0.31
N THR A 38 10.03 -5.01 -0.47
CA THR A 38 11.13 -4.81 -1.42
C THR A 38 10.74 -5.35 -2.80
N GLY A 39 9.89 -6.38 -2.82
CA GLY A 39 9.56 -7.15 -4.03
C GLY A 39 10.72 -8.03 -4.49
N THR A 40 11.71 -8.28 -3.63
CA THR A 40 12.85 -9.17 -3.88
C THR A 40 12.73 -10.45 -3.06
N TYR A 41 13.19 -11.58 -3.61
CA TYR A 41 13.26 -12.84 -2.88
C TYR A 41 14.60 -12.95 -2.14
N ASP A 42 14.74 -12.17 -1.08
CA ASP A 42 15.93 -12.10 -0.22
C ASP A 42 15.87 -13.11 0.94
N THR A 43 16.93 -13.16 1.75
CA THR A 43 17.04 -14.04 2.93
C THR A 43 15.88 -13.83 3.90
N ALA A 44 15.46 -12.59 4.14
CA ALA A 44 14.34 -12.29 5.03
C ALA A 44 13.03 -12.88 4.47
N THR A 45 12.79 -12.75 3.17
CA THR A 45 11.61 -13.31 2.50
C THR A 45 11.63 -14.83 2.50
N LYS A 46 12.81 -15.45 2.31
CA LYS A 46 12.97 -16.90 2.41
C LYS A 46 12.65 -17.41 3.82
N ASN A 47 13.21 -16.77 4.86
CA ASN A 47 12.99 -17.17 6.24
C ASN A 47 11.51 -17.05 6.64
N MET A 48 10.88 -15.93 6.26
CA MET A 48 9.44 -15.73 6.48
C MET A 48 8.59 -16.77 5.73
N LEU A 49 8.96 -17.13 4.50
CA LEU A 49 8.25 -18.15 3.75
C LEU A 49 8.32 -19.51 4.44
N VAL A 50 9.50 -19.91 4.92
CA VAL A 50 9.66 -21.16 5.69
C VAL A 50 8.77 -21.14 6.92
N GLN A 51 8.84 -20.07 7.71
CA GLN A 51 8.01 -19.91 8.91
C GLN A 51 6.50 -19.95 8.61
N ARG A 52 6.07 -19.28 7.54
CA ARG A 52 4.67 -19.29 7.11
C ARG A 52 4.22 -20.68 6.68
N LEU A 53 5.06 -21.44 5.99
CA LEU A 53 4.74 -22.81 5.55
C LEU A 53 4.69 -23.80 6.74
N SER A 54 5.47 -23.56 7.78
CA SER A 54 5.47 -24.37 9.01
C SER A 54 4.28 -24.09 9.95
N SER A 55 3.50 -23.04 9.69
CA SER A 55 2.35 -22.67 10.53
C SER A 55 1.01 -23.06 9.89
N ASN A 56 0.18 -23.76 10.67
CA ASN A 56 -1.13 -24.25 10.24
C ASN A 56 -2.21 -23.16 10.19
N LYS A 57 -1.93 -21.94 10.70
CA LYS A 57 -2.90 -20.84 10.72
C LYS A 57 -2.22 -19.52 10.37
N PHE A 58 -2.76 -18.84 9.36
CA PHE A 58 -2.39 -17.47 9.05
C PHE A 58 -3.38 -16.51 9.68
N ALA A 59 -2.84 -15.50 10.37
CA ALA A 59 -3.59 -14.35 10.84
C ALA A 59 -2.73 -13.10 10.69
N TYR A 60 -3.39 -11.98 10.47
CA TYR A 60 -2.72 -10.69 10.61
C TYR A 60 -2.43 -10.44 12.09
N LEU A 61 -1.18 -10.08 12.40
CA LEU A 61 -0.72 -9.91 13.78
C LEU A 61 -0.83 -8.48 14.30
N ASP A 62 -1.43 -7.57 13.52
CA ASP A 62 -1.60 -6.19 13.93
C ASP A 62 -2.48 -6.11 15.17
N ASN A 63 -2.01 -5.34 16.15
CA ASN A 63 -2.77 -5.03 17.35
C ASN A 63 -3.08 -3.53 17.37
N VAL A 64 -4.37 -3.22 17.44
CA VAL A 64 -4.90 -1.86 17.48
C VAL A 64 -5.61 -1.66 18.82
N ILE A 65 -4.98 -0.89 19.71
CA ILE A 65 -5.57 -0.62 21.03
C ILE A 65 -6.71 0.38 20.89
N LYS A 66 -6.48 1.48 20.16
CA LYS A 66 -7.44 2.57 19.95
C LYS A 66 -7.62 2.87 18.45
N ALA A 67 -8.64 2.27 17.85
CA ALA A 67 -9.02 2.57 16.47
C ALA A 67 -9.66 3.98 16.37
N PRO A 68 -9.44 4.74 15.28
CA PRO A 68 -10.09 6.03 15.07
C PRO A 68 -11.61 5.93 14.87
N THR A 69 -12.11 4.77 14.47
CA THR A 69 -13.53 4.52 14.20
C THR A 69 -13.82 3.03 14.35
N LYS A 70 -15.10 2.68 14.53
CA LYS A 70 -15.60 1.29 14.39
C LYS A 70 -15.70 0.86 12.92
N GLY A 71 -15.78 1.82 11.99
CA GLY A 71 -15.84 1.58 10.55
C GLY A 71 -14.47 1.35 9.92
N ARG A 72 -14.40 1.54 8.59
CA ARG A 72 -13.18 1.32 7.81
C ARG A 72 -12.23 2.51 7.87
N TRP A 73 -10.94 2.21 8.02
CA TRP A 73 -9.87 3.20 8.06
C TRP A 73 -8.54 2.61 7.59
N ILE A 74 -7.59 3.47 7.28
CA ILE A 74 -6.29 3.10 6.70
C ILE A 74 -5.16 3.51 7.65
N ALA A 75 -4.19 2.62 7.82
CA ALA A 75 -2.85 3.00 8.31
C ALA A 75 -1.81 2.77 7.21
N VAL A 76 -0.94 3.75 6.98
CA VAL A 76 0.22 3.64 6.09
C VAL A 76 1.48 3.69 6.93
N ASN A 77 2.19 2.57 6.96
CA ASN A 77 3.49 2.43 7.60
C ASN A 77 4.59 2.76 6.60
N LYS A 78 5.23 3.92 6.77
CA LYS A 78 6.30 4.39 5.89
C LYS A 78 7.57 3.58 6.02
N THR A 79 7.85 3.02 7.21
CA THR A 79 9.07 2.23 7.48
C THR A 79 9.04 0.93 6.68
N THR A 80 7.92 0.21 6.75
CA THR A 80 7.74 -1.07 6.04
C THR A 80 7.17 -0.90 4.63
N ARG A 81 6.66 0.31 4.30
CA ARG A 81 5.97 0.64 3.05
C ARG A 81 4.72 -0.20 2.81
N VAL A 82 3.95 -0.41 3.88
CA VAL A 82 2.70 -1.18 3.88
C VAL A 82 1.52 -0.29 4.22
N LEU A 83 0.49 -0.35 3.37
CA LEU A 83 -0.85 0.16 3.65
C LEU A 83 -1.69 -0.97 4.22
N THR A 84 -2.34 -0.74 5.36
CA THR A 84 -3.28 -1.68 5.98
C THR A 84 -4.67 -1.06 6.01
N LEU A 85 -5.66 -1.76 5.46
CA LEU A 85 -7.07 -1.45 5.61
C LEU A 85 -7.61 -2.20 6.83
N TYR A 86 -8.20 -1.46 7.75
CA TYR A 86 -8.86 -1.99 8.94
C TYR A 86 -10.36 -1.77 8.89
N GLU A 87 -11.08 -2.55 9.68
CA GLU A 87 -12.45 -2.28 10.11
C GLU A 87 -12.51 -2.43 11.63
N GLY A 88 -12.75 -1.31 12.32
CA GLY A 88 -12.50 -1.23 13.76
C GLY A 88 -11.05 -1.58 14.09
N LYS A 89 -10.84 -2.70 14.79
CA LYS A 89 -9.52 -3.22 15.16
C LYS A 89 -9.01 -4.34 14.24
N LYS A 90 -9.87 -4.87 13.37
CA LYS A 90 -9.58 -6.03 12.53
C LYS A 90 -8.88 -5.59 11.25
N VAL A 91 -7.81 -6.29 10.87
CA VAL A 91 -7.22 -6.13 9.54
C VAL A 91 -8.11 -6.79 8.49
N LEU A 92 -8.47 -6.05 7.45
CA LEU A 92 -9.16 -6.58 6.27
C LEU A 92 -8.18 -6.96 5.16
N LYS A 93 -7.27 -6.04 4.82
CA LYS A 93 -6.34 -6.18 3.69
C LYS A 93 -5.03 -5.43 3.96
N LYS A 94 -3.95 -5.88 3.33
CA LYS A 94 -2.64 -5.22 3.33
C LYS A 94 -2.09 -5.12 1.92
N TYR A 95 -1.41 -4.02 1.64
CA TYR A 95 -0.89 -3.69 0.33
C TYR A 95 0.48 -3.02 0.41
N ALA A 96 1.34 -3.31 -0.56
CA ALA A 96 2.58 -2.59 -0.74
C ALA A 96 2.31 -1.20 -1.32
N VAL A 97 3.05 -0.20 -0.83
CA VAL A 97 3.02 1.17 -1.36
C VAL A 97 4.41 1.66 -1.73
N ALA A 98 4.51 2.61 -2.65
CA ALA A 98 5.65 3.50 -2.72
C ALA A 98 5.36 4.77 -1.91
N VAL A 99 6.38 5.34 -1.27
CA VAL A 99 6.26 6.59 -0.51
C VAL A 99 7.32 7.59 -0.97
N GLY A 100 7.30 8.78 -0.38
CA GLY A 100 8.15 9.91 -0.75
C GLY A 100 9.65 9.61 -0.71
N ASN A 101 10.44 10.28 -1.55
CA ASN A 101 11.90 10.34 -1.43
C ASN A 101 12.40 11.78 -1.25
N PRO A 102 12.93 12.17 -0.09
CA PRO A 102 13.05 11.36 1.13
C PRO A 102 11.67 11.01 1.73
N ALA A 103 11.65 10.03 2.64
CA ALA A 103 10.42 9.53 3.28
C ALA A 103 9.57 10.63 3.94
N THR A 104 10.18 11.75 4.29
CA THR A 104 9.55 12.95 4.88
C THR A 104 8.61 13.67 3.91
N LEU A 105 8.75 13.51 2.59
CA LEU A 105 7.82 14.07 1.61
C LEU A 105 6.41 13.47 1.75
N THR A 106 6.32 12.20 2.17
CA THR A 106 5.08 11.62 2.69
C THR A 106 4.97 12.01 4.16
N LYS A 107 4.40 13.19 4.41
CA LYS A 107 4.27 13.74 5.76
C LYS A 107 3.47 12.80 6.67
N SER A 108 3.97 12.61 7.89
CA SER A 108 3.24 11.87 8.92
C SER A 108 2.04 12.70 9.37
N GLY A 109 0.95 12.05 9.71
CA GLY A 109 -0.24 12.72 10.19
C GLY A 109 -1.47 11.83 10.22
N LYS A 110 -2.55 12.40 10.75
CA LYS A 110 -3.88 11.79 10.77
C LYS A 110 -4.76 12.59 9.83
N TYR A 111 -5.09 11.98 8.70
CA TYR A 111 -5.88 12.57 7.62
C TYR A 111 -7.21 11.84 7.47
N VAL A 112 -8.01 12.30 6.52
CA VAL A 112 -9.22 11.63 6.03
C VAL A 112 -9.26 11.64 4.52
N VAL A 113 -9.92 10.65 3.93
CA VAL A 113 -10.23 10.65 2.50
C VAL A 113 -11.20 11.79 2.18
N ASN A 114 -10.77 12.74 1.36
CA ASN A 114 -11.57 13.94 1.01
C ASN A 114 -12.15 13.92 -0.39
N CYS A 115 -11.57 13.15 -1.31
CA CYS A 115 -12.11 12.96 -2.66
C CYS A 115 -11.71 11.58 -3.20
N LYS A 116 -12.49 11.09 -4.17
CA LYS A 116 -12.25 9.83 -4.85
C LYS A 116 -12.56 9.99 -6.32
N LEU A 117 -11.65 9.55 -7.20
CA LEU A 117 -11.79 9.66 -8.65
C LEU A 117 -11.45 8.32 -9.31
N ILE A 118 -12.25 7.97 -10.32
CA ILE A 118 -12.00 6.86 -11.24
C ILE A 118 -11.34 7.47 -12.46
N ASP A 119 -10.23 6.87 -12.90
CA ASP A 119 -9.46 7.29 -14.07
C ASP A 119 -9.16 8.81 -14.04
N PRO A 120 -8.46 9.30 -13.00
CA PRO A 120 -8.23 10.73 -12.78
C PRO A 120 -7.32 11.33 -13.86
N ASP A 121 -7.61 12.55 -14.28
CA ASP A 121 -6.63 13.36 -15.02
C ASP A 121 -5.41 13.65 -14.14
N TRP A 122 -4.22 13.59 -14.74
CA TRP A 122 -2.98 14.00 -14.08
C TRP A 122 -2.52 15.35 -14.63
N GLY A 123 -2.57 16.39 -13.79
CA GLY A 123 -2.20 17.76 -14.17
C GLY A 123 -0.70 18.02 -14.36
N GLY A 124 0.14 16.99 -14.51
CA GLY A 124 1.58 17.14 -14.78
C GLY A 124 2.45 17.49 -13.57
N GLY A 125 1.85 17.68 -12.38
CA GLY A 125 2.58 17.95 -11.13
C GLY A 125 3.41 19.23 -11.12
N GLY A 126 3.22 20.13 -12.09
CA GLY A 126 3.99 21.37 -12.26
C GLY A 126 5.33 21.20 -12.98
N PHE A 127 5.70 19.99 -13.40
CA PHE A 127 7.00 19.70 -14.03
C PHE A 127 6.91 18.88 -15.33
N ALA A 128 5.71 18.41 -15.68
CA ALA A 128 5.48 17.61 -16.88
C ALA A 128 4.18 18.05 -17.56
N LYS A 129 3.99 17.60 -18.81
CA LYS A 129 2.74 17.81 -19.54
C LYS A 129 1.60 17.03 -18.87
N PRO A 130 0.39 17.60 -18.76
CA PRO A 130 -0.78 16.87 -18.28
C PRO A 130 -1.06 15.62 -19.11
N VAL A 131 -1.60 14.59 -18.47
CA VAL A 131 -2.02 13.34 -19.11
C VAL A 131 -3.46 13.05 -18.72
N ARG A 132 -4.31 12.77 -19.70
CA ARG A 132 -5.72 12.45 -19.48
C ARG A 132 -5.88 11.12 -18.73
N GLY A 133 -6.93 11.05 -17.92
CA GLY A 133 -7.44 9.85 -17.28
C GLY A 133 -7.70 8.71 -18.26
N GLY A 134 -7.64 7.48 -17.76
CA GLY A 134 -7.97 6.27 -18.52
C GLY A 134 -6.90 5.82 -19.51
N THR A 135 -5.73 6.47 -19.53
CA THR A 135 -4.61 6.09 -20.40
C THR A 135 -3.56 5.28 -19.65
N PRO A 136 -2.91 4.28 -20.28
CA PRO A 136 -1.82 3.53 -19.66
C PRO A 136 -0.62 4.38 -19.22
N GLN A 137 -0.44 5.55 -19.85
CA GLN A 137 0.65 6.49 -19.58
C GLN A 137 0.37 7.40 -18.37
N ASN A 138 -0.83 7.35 -17.79
CA ASN A 138 -1.19 8.23 -16.68
C ASN A 138 -0.45 7.84 -15.38
N PRO A 139 0.37 8.74 -14.79
CA PRO A 139 1.10 8.46 -13.55
C PRO A 139 0.24 8.24 -12.30
N LEU A 140 -1.02 8.68 -12.31
CA LEU A 140 -1.97 8.43 -11.24
C LEU A 140 -2.62 7.03 -11.32
N GLY A 141 -2.46 6.35 -12.45
CA GLY A 141 -3.10 5.05 -12.71
C GLY A 141 -4.62 5.17 -12.78
N THR A 142 -5.31 4.14 -12.29
CA THR A 142 -6.75 3.95 -12.53
C THR A 142 -7.64 4.51 -11.42
N ARG A 143 -7.11 4.74 -10.22
CA ARG A 143 -7.89 5.22 -9.07
C ARG A 143 -7.09 6.24 -8.27
N TRP A 144 -7.80 7.25 -7.77
CA TRP A 144 -7.27 8.26 -6.85
C TRP A 144 -8.16 8.37 -5.62
N MET A 145 -7.54 8.36 -4.44
CA MET A 145 -8.16 8.69 -3.16
C MET A 145 -7.35 9.81 -2.51
N GLY A 146 -7.85 11.03 -2.63
CA GLY A 146 -7.23 12.21 -2.03
C GLY A 146 -7.35 12.19 -0.51
N ILE A 147 -6.34 12.74 0.16
CA ILE A 147 -6.37 13.00 1.60
C ILE A 147 -6.41 14.51 1.85
N ASN A 148 -7.01 14.93 2.96
CA ASN A 148 -7.13 16.34 3.34
C ASN A 148 -5.82 16.99 3.84
N ARG A 149 -4.75 16.95 3.04
CA ARG A 149 -3.57 17.80 3.24
C ARG A 149 -3.88 19.22 2.77
N THR A 150 -3.39 20.22 3.50
CA THR A 150 -3.59 21.65 3.20
C THR A 150 -2.48 22.24 2.33
N ASP A 151 -1.32 21.59 2.26
CA ASP A 151 -0.12 22.02 1.54
C ASP A 151 0.03 21.34 0.17
N GLY A 152 -1.09 20.93 -0.45
CA GLY A 152 -1.13 20.40 -1.80
C GLY A 152 -2.02 19.18 -1.97
N SER A 153 -2.13 18.72 -3.21
CA SER A 153 -2.91 17.52 -3.56
C SER A 153 -2.09 16.26 -3.31
N TYR A 154 -2.43 15.53 -2.25
CA TYR A 154 -1.81 14.25 -1.91
C TYR A 154 -2.87 13.16 -1.78
N GLY A 155 -2.49 11.94 -2.09
CA GLY A 155 -3.43 10.82 -2.07
C GLY A 155 -2.78 9.46 -2.18
N ILE A 156 -3.63 8.45 -2.06
CA ILE A 156 -3.36 7.06 -2.37
C ILE A 156 -3.86 6.83 -3.79
N HIS A 157 -3.01 6.34 -4.69
CA HIS A 157 -3.37 6.20 -6.09
C HIS A 157 -2.65 5.04 -6.78
N GLY A 158 -3.11 4.68 -7.98
CA GLY A 158 -2.46 3.71 -8.87
C GLY A 158 -1.12 4.22 -9.41
N THR A 159 -0.53 3.55 -10.40
CA THR A 159 0.70 4.05 -11.04
C THR A 159 0.92 3.36 -12.38
N ASN A 160 1.51 4.07 -13.33
CA ASN A 160 2.10 3.49 -14.54
C ASN A 160 3.55 3.02 -14.32
N SER A 161 4.19 3.42 -13.22
CA SER A 161 5.55 3.04 -12.85
C SER A 161 5.52 1.83 -11.92
N PHE A 162 5.21 0.65 -12.45
CA PHE A 162 4.91 -0.54 -11.64
C PHE A 162 6.06 -0.96 -10.70
N TYR A 163 7.30 -0.82 -11.15
CA TYR A 163 8.50 -1.14 -10.37
C TYR A 163 8.84 -0.12 -9.26
N SER A 164 8.08 0.98 -9.15
CA SER A 164 8.23 1.97 -8.07
C SER A 164 7.66 1.49 -6.73
N ILE A 165 6.70 0.57 -6.74
CA ILE A 165 6.00 0.07 -5.54
C ILE A 165 7.01 -0.59 -4.61
N GLY A 166 6.95 -0.27 -3.32
CA GLY A 166 7.87 -0.77 -2.31
C GLY A 166 9.20 0.00 -2.22
N LYS A 167 9.29 1.19 -2.84
CA LYS A 167 10.46 2.07 -2.78
C LYS A 167 10.11 3.44 -2.19
N TYR A 168 11.14 4.17 -1.75
CA TYR A 168 11.09 5.61 -1.50
C TYR A 168 11.41 6.30 -2.81
N ILE A 169 10.40 6.81 -3.52
CA ILE A 169 10.59 7.35 -4.88
C ILE A 169 9.54 8.38 -5.31
N SER A 170 8.42 8.53 -4.59
CA SER A 170 7.39 9.49 -4.98
C SER A 170 7.73 10.92 -4.51
N HIS A 171 6.94 11.89 -4.97
CA HIS A 171 6.97 13.26 -4.44
C HIS A 171 6.08 13.44 -3.19
N GLY A 172 5.69 12.33 -2.55
CA GLY A 172 4.92 12.31 -1.29
C GLY A 172 3.60 11.55 -1.36
N CYS A 173 3.02 11.34 -2.55
CA CYS A 173 1.84 10.49 -2.72
C CYS A 173 2.16 9.00 -2.49
N MET A 174 1.16 8.23 -2.06
CA MET A 174 1.30 6.80 -1.80
C MET A 174 0.87 6.03 -3.05
N ARG A 175 1.84 5.47 -3.79
CA ARG A 175 1.58 4.74 -5.05
C ARG A 175 1.30 3.28 -4.78
N MET A 176 0.31 2.72 -5.45
CA MET A 176 -0.08 1.31 -5.41
C MET A 176 -0.09 0.73 -6.83
N SER A 177 -0.08 -0.60 -6.96
CA SER A 177 -0.42 -1.23 -8.23
C SER A 177 -1.90 -0.98 -8.56
N ASN A 178 -2.21 -0.81 -9.85
CA ASN A 178 -3.57 -0.51 -10.31
C ASN A 178 -4.60 -1.53 -9.78
N TYR A 179 -4.31 -2.83 -9.91
CA TYR A 179 -5.21 -3.87 -9.39
C TYR A 179 -5.40 -3.85 -7.86
N CYS A 180 -4.42 -3.38 -7.09
CA CYS A 180 -4.54 -3.26 -5.63
C CYS A 180 -5.36 -2.03 -5.25
N VAL A 181 -5.15 -0.89 -5.92
CA VAL A 181 -5.94 0.30 -5.65
C VAL A 181 -7.38 0.13 -6.14
N GLU A 182 -7.61 -0.62 -7.23
CA GLU A 182 -8.95 -0.99 -7.70
C GLU A 182 -9.69 -1.89 -6.70
N GLU A 183 -9.00 -2.81 -6.02
CA GLU A 183 -9.58 -3.61 -4.94
C GLU A 183 -9.85 -2.76 -3.69
N LEU A 184 -8.92 -1.87 -3.32
CA LEU A 184 -9.03 -1.03 -2.13
C LEU A 184 -10.11 0.07 -2.28
N TYR A 185 -10.21 0.69 -3.45
CA TYR A 185 -11.04 1.85 -3.71
C TYR A 185 -12.52 1.68 -3.31
N PRO A 186 -13.25 0.62 -3.71
CA PRO A 186 -14.64 0.45 -3.32
C PRO A 186 -14.81 0.14 -1.83
N LEU A 187 -13.78 -0.37 -1.15
CA LEU A 187 -13.84 -0.71 0.26
C LEU A 187 -13.75 0.52 1.16
N VAL A 188 -13.07 1.57 0.71
CA VAL A 188 -12.78 2.77 1.52
C VAL A 188 -13.89 3.81 1.34
N PRO A 189 -14.69 4.13 2.37
CA PRO A 189 -15.71 5.17 2.27
C PRO A 189 -15.08 6.57 2.23
N MET A 190 -15.85 7.55 1.74
CA MET A 190 -15.50 8.96 1.93
C MET A 190 -15.35 9.27 3.43
N LYS A 191 -14.45 10.20 3.77
CA LYS A 191 -14.11 10.58 5.14
C LYS A 191 -13.50 9.46 6.00
N ALA A 192 -13.17 8.30 5.43
CA ALA A 192 -12.40 7.27 6.13
C ALA A 192 -11.08 7.87 6.68
N PRO A 193 -10.74 7.65 7.96
CA PRO A 193 -9.46 8.07 8.50
C PRO A 193 -8.29 7.40 7.77
N VAL A 194 -7.23 8.17 7.55
CA VAL A 194 -5.97 7.74 6.94
C VAL A 194 -4.83 8.20 7.84
N TRP A 195 -4.25 7.28 8.61
CA TRP A 195 -3.12 7.57 9.49
C TRP A 195 -1.83 7.19 8.78
N VAL A 196 -0.90 8.13 8.64
CA VAL A 196 0.35 7.94 7.91
C VAL A 196 1.49 8.17 8.89
N GLY A 197 2.38 7.20 9.06
CA GLY A 197 3.47 7.30 10.02
C GLY A 197 4.55 6.27 9.80
N THR A 198 5.69 6.46 10.44
CA THR A 198 6.73 5.43 10.64
C THR A 198 6.25 4.37 11.63
N GLN A 199 6.98 3.26 11.73
CA GLN A 199 6.71 2.21 12.70
C GLN A 199 6.60 2.75 14.14
N THR A 200 7.49 3.68 14.51
CA THR A 200 7.52 4.31 15.84
C THR A 200 6.32 5.22 16.06
N GLU A 201 5.98 6.06 15.09
CA GLU A 201 4.81 6.96 15.20
C GLU A 201 3.50 6.17 15.29
N LEU A 202 3.34 5.11 14.48
CA LEU A 202 2.17 4.23 14.56
C LEU A 202 2.07 3.54 15.92
N LYS A 203 3.21 3.07 16.48
CA LYS A 203 3.27 2.52 17.83
C LYS A 203 2.81 3.54 18.88
N ASN A 204 3.25 4.79 18.77
CA ASN A 204 2.82 5.88 19.65
C ASN A 204 1.33 6.21 19.49
N TRP A 205 0.74 5.94 18.32
CA TRP A 205 -0.70 6.01 18.08
C TRP A 205 -1.44 4.70 18.41
N SER A 206 -0.80 3.83 19.21
CA SER A 206 -1.38 2.59 19.72
C SER A 206 -1.70 1.53 18.66
N ILE A 207 -0.91 1.53 17.58
CA ILE A 207 -0.95 0.51 16.52
C ILE A 207 0.41 -0.20 16.47
N THR A 208 0.42 -1.50 16.73
CA THR A 208 1.63 -2.32 16.59
C THR A 208 1.43 -3.33 15.47
N GLN A 209 2.44 -3.45 14.60
CA GLN A 209 2.40 -4.31 13.40
C GLN A 209 3.61 -5.25 13.43
N PRO A 210 3.63 -6.23 14.35
CA PRO A 210 4.75 -7.15 14.46
C PRO A 210 4.85 -8.02 13.20
N GLN A 211 6.07 -8.44 12.87
CA GLN A 211 6.27 -9.46 11.85
C GLN A 211 5.69 -10.79 12.31
N PHE A 212 5.26 -11.59 11.35
CA PHE A 212 4.82 -12.96 11.62
C PHE A 212 5.94 -13.76 12.32
N LYS A 213 5.58 -14.54 13.34
CA LYS A 213 6.46 -15.38 14.14
C LYS A 213 6.02 -16.84 14.06
#